data_AF-A0A0R3RZ69-F1
#
_entry.id   AF-A0A0R3RZ69-F1
#
_cell.length_a   1.000
_cell.length_b   1.000
_cell.length_c   1.000
_cell.angle_alpha   90.00
_cell.angle_beta   90.00
_cell.angle_gamma   90.00
#
_symmetry.space_group_name_H-M   'P 1'
#
loop_
_entity.id
_entity.type
_entity.pdbx_description
1 polymer ?
#
loop_
_entity_poly.entity_id
_entity_poly.type
_entity_poly.pdbx_seq_one_letter_code
_entity_poly.pdbx_strand_id
1 'polypeptide(L)'
;MAEKRKLLNEIDKCFKKVEEGVELFEETMAKMQEANSDNQREKFQDDLKKEIKKLQRLRDQIKGWQNSSDIKDKDKLTSYRKLIEQRMEQFKDIERENKTKPHSKQGLSAEEKLDPREKEKAETVEWLQCQIRYLEDEADKTESQIESLSTADQTRKKGKRDDPKKGEKEVY
;
A
#
# COMPACT_ATOMS: atom_id res chain seq x y z
N MET A 1 -9.13 -48.90 -21.84
CA MET A 1 -7.74 -48.42 -22.04
C MET A 1 -7.68 -47.07 -22.77
N ALA A 2 -8.37 -46.90 -23.91
CA ALA A 2 -8.37 -45.64 -24.67
C ALA A 2 -8.96 -44.45 -23.90
N GLU A 3 -10.06 -44.64 -23.15
CA GLU A 3 -10.69 -43.57 -22.36
C GLU A 3 -9.82 -43.06 -21.22
N LYS A 4 -9.16 -43.98 -20.49
CA LYS A 4 -8.18 -43.61 -19.45
C LYS A 4 -7.03 -42.79 -20.01
N ARG A 5 -6.51 -43.16 -21.19
CA ARG A 5 -5.44 -42.41 -21.87
C ARG A 5 -5.92 -41.05 -22.35
N LYS A 6 -7.17 -40.95 -22.81
CA LYS A 6 -7.79 -39.67 -23.19
C LYS A 6 -7.95 -38.74 -21.99
N LEU A 7 -8.38 -39.27 -20.84
CA LEU A 7 -8.48 -38.52 -19.58
C LEU A 7 -7.12 -37.99 -19.11
N LEU A 8 -6.08 -38.83 -19.12
CA LEU A 8 -4.72 -38.40 -18.75
C LEU A 8 -4.19 -37.29 -19.67
N ASN A 9 -4.42 -37.40 -20.97
CA ASN A 9 -4.06 -36.34 -21.92
C ASN A 9 -4.83 -35.03 -21.67
N GLU A 10 -6.09 -35.11 -21.23
CA GLU A 10 -6.88 -33.93 -20.87
C GLU A 10 -6.35 -33.27 -19.60
N ILE A 11 -5.96 -34.07 -18.61
CA ILE A 11 -5.33 -33.61 -17.37
C ILE A 11 -4.01 -32.89 -17.68
N ASP A 12 -3.13 -33.48 -18.49
CA ASP A 12 -1.85 -32.87 -18.85
C ASP A 12 -2.04 -31.54 -19.60
N LYS A 13 -3.04 -31.45 -20.50
CA LYS A 13 -3.40 -30.19 -21.15
C LYS A 13 -3.92 -29.15 -20.18
N CYS A 14 -4.68 -29.55 -19.18
CA CYS A 14 -5.15 -28.66 -18.13
C CYS A 14 -3.99 -28.12 -17.29
N PHE A 15 -3.04 -28.97 -16.90
CA PHE A 15 -1.84 -28.53 -16.18
C PHE A 15 -1.04 -27.48 -16.95
N LYS A 16 -0.83 -27.67 -18.26
CA LYS A 16 -0.18 -26.65 -19.09
C LYS A 16 -0.93 -25.31 -19.09
N LYS A 17 -2.27 -25.36 -19.19
CA LYS A 17 -3.09 -24.13 -19.11
C LYS A 17 -3.01 -23.45 -17.75
N VAL A 18 -2.85 -24.23 -16.67
CA VAL A 18 -2.64 -23.67 -15.33
C VAL A 18 -1.28 -22.98 -15.26
N GLU A 19 -0.22 -23.59 -15.78
CA GLU A 19 1.12 -22.99 -15.84
C GLU A 19 1.11 -21.69 -16.63
N GLU A 20 0.57 -21.71 -17.85
CA GLU A 20 0.41 -20.52 -18.70
C GLU A 20 -0.40 -19.42 -18.01
N GLY A 21 -1.51 -19.79 -17.35
CA GLY A 21 -2.35 -18.83 -16.63
C GLY A 21 -1.67 -18.24 -15.39
N VAL A 22 -0.83 -19.01 -14.69
CA VAL A 22 -0.04 -18.54 -13.56
C VAL A 22 1.05 -17.59 -14.02
N GLU A 23 1.77 -17.92 -15.09
CA GLU A 23 2.80 -17.05 -15.68
C GLU A 23 2.20 -15.71 -16.15
N LEU A 24 1.06 -15.76 -16.87
CA LEU A 24 0.36 -14.56 -17.29
C LEU A 24 -0.14 -13.71 -16.12
N PHE A 25 -0.58 -14.35 -15.03
CA PHE A 25 -0.97 -13.66 -13.80
C PHE A 25 0.22 -12.91 -13.18
N GLU A 26 1.38 -13.55 -13.08
CA GLU A 26 2.60 -12.92 -12.56
C GLU A 26 3.10 -11.79 -13.45
N GLU A 27 3.10 -11.98 -14.77
CA GLU A 27 3.49 -10.95 -15.73
C GLU A 27 2.58 -9.72 -15.64
N THR A 28 1.26 -9.94 -15.54
CA THR A 28 0.29 -8.84 -15.42
C THR A 28 0.44 -8.14 -14.07
N MET A 29 0.76 -8.87 -13.00
CA MET A 29 1.02 -8.31 -11.68
C MET A 29 2.27 -7.42 -11.67
N ALA A 30 3.36 -7.85 -12.31
CA ALA A 30 4.57 -7.05 -12.47
C ALA A 30 4.27 -5.75 -13.24
N LYS A 31 3.56 -5.86 -14.37
CA LYS A 31 3.13 -4.70 -15.16
C LYS A 31 2.23 -3.74 -14.37
N MET A 32 1.37 -4.25 -13.49
CA MET A 32 0.53 -3.44 -12.62
C MET A 32 1.36 -2.66 -11.57
N GLN A 33 2.46 -3.23 -11.07
CA GLN A 33 3.36 -2.55 -10.13
C GLN A 33 4.20 -1.47 -10.83
N GLU A 34 4.60 -1.70 -12.08
CA GLU A 34 5.33 -0.72 -12.90
C GLU A 34 4.43 0.38 -13.50
N ALA A 35 3.10 0.17 -13.50
CA ALA A 35 2.15 1.11 -14.08
C ALA A 35 2.12 2.44 -13.29
N ASN A 36 2.49 3.52 -13.97
CA ASN A 36 2.53 4.87 -13.40
C ASN A 36 1.21 5.66 -13.58
N SER A 37 0.21 5.06 -14.24
CA SER A 37 -1.08 5.69 -14.54
C SER A 37 -2.24 4.88 -13.97
N ASP A 38 -3.23 5.55 -13.39
CA ASP A 38 -4.41 4.90 -12.81
C ASP A 38 -5.23 4.12 -13.87
N ASN A 39 -5.37 4.65 -15.10
CA ASN A 39 -6.04 3.92 -16.18
C ASN A 39 -5.33 2.61 -16.55
N GLN A 40 -3.99 2.58 -16.50
CA GLN A 40 -3.22 1.36 -16.73
C GLN A 40 -3.38 0.38 -15.56
N ARG A 41 -3.35 0.88 -14.32
CA ARG A 41 -3.58 0.06 -13.12
C ARG A 41 -4.96 -0.58 -13.12
N GLU A 42 -6.02 0.16 -13.46
CA GLU A 42 -7.39 -0.37 -13.57
C GLU A 42 -7.50 -1.43 -14.68
N LYS A 43 -6.90 -1.17 -15.86
CA LYS A 43 -6.85 -2.17 -16.93
C LYS A 43 -6.17 -3.46 -16.50
N PHE A 44 -5.01 -3.38 -15.83
CA PHE A 44 -4.31 -4.55 -15.33
C PHE A 44 -5.08 -5.27 -14.20
N GLN A 45 -5.80 -4.55 -13.35
CA GLN A 45 -6.70 -5.17 -12.37
C GLN A 45 -7.81 -5.99 -13.05
N ASP A 46 -8.42 -5.45 -14.10
CA ASP A 46 -9.44 -6.17 -14.87
C ASP A 46 -8.88 -7.39 -15.57
N ASP A 47 -7.67 -7.29 -16.11
CA ASP A 47 -7.00 -8.42 -16.76
C ASP A 47 -6.58 -9.50 -15.75
N LEU A 48 -6.05 -9.12 -14.57
CA LEU A 48 -5.82 -10.05 -13.45
C LEU A 48 -7.12 -10.73 -12.99
N LYS A 49 -8.23 -9.99 -12.94
CA LYS A 49 -9.56 -10.51 -12.56
C LYS A 49 -10.11 -11.50 -13.59
N LYS A 50 -9.85 -11.29 -14.88
CA LYS A 50 -10.21 -12.25 -15.93
C LYS A 50 -9.37 -13.51 -15.80
N GLU A 51 -8.07 -13.37 -15.58
CA GLU A 51 -7.15 -14.49 -15.50
C GLU A 51 -7.42 -15.35 -14.26
N ILE A 52 -7.67 -14.73 -13.10
CA ILE A 52 -7.99 -15.49 -11.89
C ILE A 52 -9.30 -16.28 -12.03
N LYS A 53 -10.29 -15.76 -12.76
CA LYS A 53 -11.53 -16.50 -13.07
C LYS A 53 -11.28 -17.70 -13.97
N LYS A 54 -10.31 -17.64 -14.90
CA LYS A 54 -9.93 -18.81 -15.70
C LYS A 54 -9.24 -19.86 -14.84
N LEU A 55 -8.29 -19.45 -13.99
CA LEU A 55 -7.62 -20.34 -13.05
C LEU A 55 -8.62 -21.01 -12.10
N GLN A 56 -9.63 -20.28 -11.59
CA GLN A 56 -10.71 -20.84 -10.77
C GLN A 56 -11.47 -21.98 -11.49
N ARG A 57 -11.81 -21.80 -12.77
CA ARG A 57 -12.49 -22.85 -13.56
C ARG A 57 -11.61 -24.09 -13.71
N LEU A 58 -10.32 -23.91 -13.99
CA LEU A 58 -9.34 -25.01 -14.07
C LEU A 58 -9.20 -25.71 -12.72
N ARG A 59 -9.22 -24.97 -11.62
CA ARG A 59 -9.18 -25.51 -10.25
C ARG A 59 -10.41 -26.36 -9.95
N ASP A 60 -11.59 -25.95 -10.36
CA ASP A 60 -12.82 -26.73 -10.17
C ASP A 60 -12.86 -27.98 -11.07
N GLN A 61 -12.31 -27.89 -12.29
CA GLN A 61 -12.09 -29.05 -13.16
C GLN A 61 -11.13 -30.06 -12.51
N ILE A 62 -10.01 -29.58 -11.97
CA ILE A 62 -9.04 -30.41 -11.21
C ILE A 62 -9.70 -31.03 -9.98
N LYS A 63 -10.54 -30.29 -9.25
CA LYS A 63 -11.31 -30.82 -8.11
C LYS A 63 -12.28 -31.93 -8.55
N GLY A 64 -12.92 -31.78 -9.70
CA GLY A 64 -13.75 -32.82 -10.31
C GLY A 64 -12.97 -34.11 -10.56
N TRP A 65 -11.78 -34.00 -11.12
CA TRP A 65 -10.87 -35.13 -11.33
C TRP A 65 -10.36 -35.75 -10.02
N GLN A 66 -10.06 -34.94 -8.99
CA GLN A 66 -9.69 -35.47 -7.68
C GLN A 66 -10.81 -36.33 -7.05
N ASN A 67 -12.07 -36.04 -7.35
CA ASN A 67 -13.21 -36.81 -6.86
C ASN A 67 -13.56 -38.02 -7.73
N SER A 68 -12.99 -38.15 -8.92
CA SER A 68 -13.18 -39.30 -9.81
C SER A 68 -12.44 -40.54 -9.27
N SER A 69 -13.07 -41.70 -9.39
CA SER A 69 -12.47 -43.02 -9.11
C SER A 69 -11.50 -43.49 -10.19
N ASP A 70 -11.48 -42.85 -11.35
CA ASP A 70 -10.65 -43.25 -12.50
C ASP A 70 -9.17 -42.85 -12.34
N ILE A 71 -8.90 -41.96 -11.39
CA ILE A 71 -7.57 -41.39 -11.13
C ILE A 71 -7.04 -41.93 -9.81
N LYS A 72 -5.96 -42.71 -9.91
CA LYS A 72 -5.29 -43.33 -8.75
C LYS A 72 -4.29 -42.39 -8.08
N ASP A 73 -3.47 -41.69 -8.88
CA ASP A 73 -2.49 -40.73 -8.38
C ASP A 73 -3.08 -39.31 -8.42
N LYS A 74 -3.20 -38.69 -7.24
CA LYS A 74 -3.81 -37.38 -7.05
C LYS A 74 -2.79 -36.32 -6.60
N ASP A 75 -1.50 -36.66 -6.52
CA ASP A 75 -0.49 -35.75 -5.95
C ASP A 75 -0.28 -34.54 -6.85
N LYS A 76 -0.19 -34.76 -8.17
CA LYS A 76 -0.10 -33.67 -9.14
C LYS A 76 -1.35 -32.80 -9.14
N LEU A 77 -2.55 -33.41 -9.14
CA LEU A 77 -3.82 -32.68 -9.08
C LEU A 77 -3.90 -31.80 -7.83
N THR A 78 -3.45 -32.32 -6.69
CA THR A 78 -3.41 -31.57 -5.43
C THR A 78 -2.43 -30.42 -5.49
N SER A 79 -1.25 -30.62 -6.09
CA SER A 79 -0.22 -29.60 -6.23
C SER A 79 -0.69 -28.43 -7.11
N TYR A 80 -1.23 -28.70 -8.30
CA TYR A 80 -1.76 -27.66 -9.18
C TYR A 80 -2.99 -26.96 -8.59
N ARG A 81 -3.87 -27.69 -7.89
CA ARG A 81 -4.99 -27.07 -7.17
C ARG A 81 -4.51 -26.08 -6.11
N LYS A 82 -3.52 -26.46 -5.29
CA LYS A 82 -2.93 -25.57 -4.28
C LYS A 82 -2.24 -24.36 -4.92
N LEU A 83 -1.54 -24.56 -6.03
CA LEU A 83 -0.91 -23.48 -6.79
C LEU A 83 -1.94 -22.43 -7.21
N ILE A 84 -3.09 -22.86 -7.75
CA ILE A 84 -4.18 -21.94 -8.12
C ILE A 84 -4.77 -21.26 -6.89
N GLU A 85 -5.01 -22.00 -5.80
CA GLU A 85 -5.55 -21.44 -4.55
C GLU A 85 -4.62 -20.34 -3.98
N GLN A 86 -3.30 -20.53 -4.04
CA GLN A 86 -2.32 -19.51 -3.67
C GLN A 86 -2.44 -18.26 -4.54
N ARG A 87 -2.58 -18.40 -5.86
CA ARG A 87 -2.79 -17.23 -6.75
C ARG A 87 -4.11 -16.52 -6.49
N MET A 88 -5.15 -17.26 -6.10
CA MET A 88 -6.44 -16.67 -5.70
C MET A 88 -6.32 -15.83 -4.43
N GLU A 89 -5.52 -16.28 -3.46
CA GLU A 89 -5.23 -15.51 -2.25
C GLU A 89 -4.43 -14.24 -2.57
N GLN A 90 -3.37 -14.36 -3.39
CA GLN A 90 -2.63 -13.20 -3.88
C GLN A 90 -3.54 -12.18 -4.58
N PHE A 91 -4.45 -12.64 -5.45
CA PHE A 91 -5.41 -11.75 -6.11
C PHE A 91 -6.36 -11.07 -5.11
N LYS A 92 -6.80 -11.76 -4.05
CA LYS A 92 -7.64 -11.15 -3.00
C LYS A 92 -6.91 -10.05 -2.24
N ASP A 93 -5.62 -10.23 -1.96
CA ASP A 93 -4.82 -9.22 -1.30
C ASP A 93 -4.64 -7.99 -2.20
N ILE A 94 -4.36 -8.21 -3.50
CA ILE A 94 -4.31 -7.15 -4.51
C ILE A 94 -5.67 -6.44 -4.63
N GLU A 95 -6.79 -7.16 -4.64
CA GLU A 95 -8.12 -6.56 -4.71
C GLU A 95 -8.43 -5.75 -3.44
N ARG A 96 -8.06 -6.25 -2.26
CA ARG A 96 -8.21 -5.53 -1.00
C ARG A 96 -7.36 -4.26 -0.97
N GLU A 97 -6.10 -4.37 -1.37
CA GLU A 97 -5.17 -3.25 -1.45
C GLU A 97 -5.65 -2.20 -2.47
N ASN A 98 -6.12 -2.62 -3.64
CA ASN A 98 -6.65 -1.71 -4.65
C ASN A 98 -8.02 -1.14 -4.33
N LYS A 99 -8.81 -1.79 -3.46
CA LYS A 99 -10.10 -1.28 -2.96
C LYS A 99 -9.94 -0.36 -1.75
N THR A 100 -8.83 -0.47 -1.01
CA THR A 100 -8.49 0.40 0.13
C THR A 100 -7.62 1.60 -0.27
N LYS A 101 -6.76 1.46 -1.28
CA LYS A 101 -5.96 2.55 -1.87
C LYS A 101 -6.67 3.55 -2.83
N PRO A 102 -7.90 3.36 -3.35
CA PRO A 102 -8.51 4.35 -4.25
C PRO A 102 -9.00 5.58 -3.48
N HIS A 103 -9.23 5.47 -2.16
CA HIS A 103 -9.61 6.60 -1.31
C HIS A 103 -8.43 7.39 -0.73
N SER A 104 -7.17 7.01 -0.99
CA SER A 104 -6.00 7.77 -0.51
C SER A 104 -5.42 8.72 -1.57
N LYS A 105 -5.98 8.77 -2.79
CA LYS A 105 -5.52 9.68 -3.86
C LYS A 105 -6.60 10.52 -4.55
N GLN A 106 -7.89 10.27 -4.34
CA GLN A 106 -8.97 11.15 -4.81
C GLN A 106 -9.50 12.03 -3.67
N GLY A 107 -8.68 12.97 -3.20
CA GLY A 107 -9.03 13.89 -2.13
C GLY A 107 -10.03 15.00 -2.50
N LEU A 108 -10.92 14.86 -3.49
CA LEU A 108 -11.78 16.00 -3.90
C LEU A 108 -13.22 15.70 -4.38
N SER A 109 -13.75 14.45 -4.42
CA SER A 109 -15.09 14.27 -5.02
C SER A 109 -16.02 13.17 -4.48
N ALA A 110 -15.79 12.60 -3.30
CA ALA A 110 -16.70 11.58 -2.78
C ALA A 110 -16.99 11.78 -1.29
N GLU A 111 -17.49 12.97 -0.96
CA GLU A 111 -18.41 13.12 0.16
C GLU A 111 -19.62 12.20 -0.10
N GLU A 112 -20.12 11.51 0.93
CA GLU A 112 -21.23 10.54 0.90
C GLU A 112 -20.88 9.06 0.65
N LYS A 113 -20.20 8.43 1.62
CA LYS A 113 -20.68 7.19 2.32
C LYS A 113 -19.60 6.61 3.24
N LEU A 114 -19.22 7.37 4.27
CA LEU A 114 -18.54 6.81 5.43
C LEU A 114 -19.57 6.52 6.52
N ASP A 115 -19.44 5.36 7.16
CA ASP A 115 -20.16 5.00 8.38
C ASP A 115 -20.01 6.17 9.39
N PRO A 116 -21.11 6.76 9.92
CA PRO A 116 -21.06 7.95 10.76
C PRO A 116 -20.05 7.86 11.91
N ARG A 117 -19.83 6.66 12.45
CA ARG A 117 -18.86 6.43 13.54
C ARG A 117 -17.41 6.47 13.09
N GLU A 118 -17.11 6.01 11.88
CA GLU A 118 -15.75 6.06 11.34
C GLU A 118 -15.40 7.46 10.84
N LYS A 119 -16.40 8.20 10.31
CA LYS A 119 -16.26 9.62 9.95
C LYS A 119 -15.94 10.49 11.16
N GLU A 120 -16.73 10.37 12.24
CA GLU A 120 -16.51 11.17 13.46
C GLU A 120 -15.14 10.88 14.08
N LYS A 121 -14.71 9.60 14.07
CA LYS A 121 -13.38 9.22 14.54
C LYS A 121 -12.27 9.80 13.65
N ALA A 122 -12.42 9.76 12.33
CA ALA A 122 -11.45 10.33 11.40
C ALA A 122 -11.35 11.86 11.55
N GLU A 123 -12.48 12.56 11.62
CA GLU A 123 -12.54 14.01 11.85
C GLU A 123 -11.91 14.39 13.20
N THR A 124 -12.18 13.60 14.24
CA THR A 124 -11.56 13.82 15.56
C THR A 124 -10.05 13.61 15.50
N VAL A 125 -9.59 12.57 14.81
CA VAL A 125 -8.15 12.28 14.66
C VAL A 125 -7.47 13.37 13.84
N GLU A 126 -8.08 13.84 12.76
CA GLU A 126 -7.56 14.93 11.94
C GLU A 126 -7.50 16.25 12.72
N TRP A 127 -8.56 16.58 13.47
CA TRP A 127 -8.57 17.76 14.33
C TRP A 127 -7.46 17.68 15.38
N LEU A 128 -7.30 16.54 16.04
CA LEU A 128 -6.21 16.32 17.00
C LEU A 128 -4.84 16.47 16.35
N GLN A 129 -4.63 15.94 15.14
CA GLN A 129 -3.38 16.09 14.41
C GLN A 129 -3.09 17.55 14.03
N CYS A 130 -4.12 18.31 13.62
CA CYS A 130 -3.99 19.75 13.37
C CYS A 130 -3.65 20.51 14.64
N GLN A 131 -4.28 20.18 15.78
CA GLN A 131 -3.95 20.80 17.07
C GLN A 131 -2.51 20.46 17.51
N ILE A 132 -2.07 19.22 17.31
CA ILE A 132 -0.68 18.81 17.61
C ILE A 132 0.30 19.65 16.78
N ARG A 133 0.11 19.75 15.46
CA ARG A 133 0.97 20.57 14.59
C ARG A 133 0.97 22.04 14.97
N TYR A 134 -0.19 22.58 15.36
CA TYR A 134 -0.29 23.97 15.81
C TYR A 134 0.53 24.20 17.09
N LEU A 135 0.43 23.28 18.05
CA LEU A 135 1.20 23.35 19.29
C LEU A 135 2.71 23.17 19.05
N GLU A 136 3.10 22.31 18.09
CA GLU A 136 4.50 22.14 17.68
C GLU A 136 5.05 23.44 17.06
N ASP A 137 4.32 24.06 16.14
CA ASP A 137 4.73 25.35 15.53
C ASP A 137 4.80 26.49 16.55
N GLU A 138 3.86 26.53 17.51
CA GLU A 138 3.89 27.52 18.59
C GLU A 138 5.03 27.25 19.59
N ALA A 139 5.37 25.98 19.84
CA ALA A 139 6.53 25.61 20.62
C ALA A 139 7.83 26.05 19.93
N ASP A 140 7.98 25.80 18.63
CA ASP A 140 9.13 26.21 17.83
C ASP A 140 9.29 27.74 17.81
N LYS A 141 8.19 28.48 17.65
CA LYS A 141 8.19 29.95 17.74
C LYS A 141 8.61 30.43 19.12
N THR A 142 8.10 29.81 20.16
CA THR A 142 8.44 30.17 21.55
C THR A 142 9.91 29.89 21.83
N GLU A 143 10.44 28.75 21.36
CA GLU A 143 11.86 28.40 21.47
C GLU A 143 12.74 29.39 20.70
N SER A 144 12.34 29.79 19.49
CA SER A 144 13.04 30.82 18.71
C SER A 144 13.03 32.19 19.40
N GLN A 145 11.91 32.56 20.04
CA GLN A 145 11.83 33.80 20.84
C GLN A 145 12.74 33.74 22.07
N ILE A 146 12.81 32.60 22.76
CA ILE A 146 13.71 32.39 23.90
C ILE A 146 15.18 32.52 23.45
N GLU A 147 15.54 31.91 22.32
CA GLU A 147 16.89 32.01 21.77
C GLU A 147 17.23 33.46 21.34
N SER A 148 16.27 34.16 20.73
CA SER A 148 16.41 35.58 20.36
C SER A 148 16.59 36.49 21.58
N LEU A 149 15.86 36.25 22.66
CA LEU A 149 16.02 37.01 23.91
C LEU A 149 17.35 36.71 24.60
N SER A 150 17.76 35.43 24.62
CA SER A 150 19.06 35.01 25.16
C SER A 150 20.24 35.67 24.42
N THR A 151 20.19 35.70 23.08
CA THR A 151 21.20 36.36 22.24
C THR A 151 21.17 37.89 22.38
N ALA A 152 19.98 38.49 22.53
CA ALA A 152 19.84 39.91 22.84
C ALA A 152 20.44 40.29 24.22
N ASP A 153 20.30 39.44 25.23
CA ASP A 153 20.91 39.68 26.55
C ASP A 153 22.44 39.52 26.52
N GLN A 154 22.96 38.58 25.70
CA GLN A 154 24.39 38.43 25.47
C GLN A 154 25.00 39.63 24.73
N THR A 155 24.32 40.18 23.72
CA THR A 155 24.78 41.37 22.98
C THR A 155 24.73 42.63 23.83
N ARG A 156 23.70 42.79 24.69
CA ARG A 156 23.64 43.89 25.69
C ARG A 156 24.74 43.79 26.74
N LYS A 157 25.13 42.58 27.18
CA LYS A 157 26.29 42.38 28.06
C LYS A 157 27.62 42.70 27.36
N LYS A 158 27.73 42.47 26.05
CA LYS A 158 28.95 42.77 25.27
C LYS A 158 29.08 44.26 24.91
N GLY A 159 27.97 44.97 24.66
CA GLY A 159 27.97 46.42 24.38
C GLY A 159 28.24 47.33 25.59
N LYS A 160 28.30 46.79 26.80
CA LYS A 160 28.59 47.54 28.04
C LYS A 160 30.07 47.57 28.42
N ARG A 161 30.97 47.05 27.57
CA ARG A 161 32.42 46.95 27.86
C ARG A 161 33.34 47.96 27.17
N ASP A 162 32.83 48.83 26.30
CA ASP A 162 33.66 49.84 25.63
C ASP A 162 33.07 51.26 25.77
N ASP A 163 33.29 51.88 26.93
CA ASP A 163 33.30 53.34 27.07
C ASP A 163 34.38 53.73 28.11
N PRO A 164 35.62 54.04 27.70
CA PRO A 164 36.58 54.71 28.56
C PRO A 164 36.34 56.22 28.48
N LYS A 165 35.45 56.72 29.33
CA LYS A 165 35.21 58.16 29.50
C LYS A 165 36.41 58.84 30.18
N LYS A 166 37.07 59.71 29.41
CA LYS A 166 37.69 60.99 29.80
C LYS A 166 38.26 61.11 31.22
N GLY A 167 39.60 61.13 31.31
CA GLY A 167 40.30 61.75 32.43
C GLY A 167 40.38 63.27 32.25
N GLU A 168 39.64 64.01 33.07
CA GLU A 168 39.91 65.40 33.40
C GLU A 168 39.82 65.54 34.93
N LYS A 169 40.93 65.94 35.58
CA LYS A 169 41.02 66.79 36.78
C LYS A 169 42.48 67.23 36.88
N GLU A 170 42.80 68.45 36.49
CA GLU A 170 42.71 69.71 37.26
C GLU A 170 44.07 70.12 37.81
N VAL A 171 44.38 71.37 37.52
CA VAL A 171 45.50 72.18 37.99
C VAL A 171 45.35 72.41 39.50
N TYR A 172 46.41 72.17 40.27
CA TYR A 172 47.04 73.14 41.20
C TYR A 172 48.36 72.57 41.73
#